data_AF-A0A927IF75-F1
#
_entry.id   AF-A0A927IF75-F1
#
_cell.length_a   1.000
_cell.length_b   1.000
_cell.length_c   1.000
_cell.angle_alpha   90.00
_cell.angle_beta   90.00
_cell.angle_gamma   90.00
#
_symmetry.space_group_name_H-M   'P 1'
#
loop_
_entity.id
_entity.type
_entity.pdbx_description
1 polymer ?
#
loop_
_entity_poly.entity_id
_entity_poly.type
_entity_poly.pdbx_seq_one_letter_code
_entity_poly.pdbx_strand_id
1 'polypeptide(L)'
;MKTTLQAFLLFCIAICSARGDRALLPNQPSCYALAVSANELIALGEEGAKERLKEEWTDSGKNGDLFAVESARERLGWLSRILYLPGPNGIRQPLFGGLGLPWNTMDHGDWPLYPLVESSGIFFVLADGYVIAGLPEDPIAYLHYCGENGTFRTAPLKVPNEAEAMVALEELLESKEWNSIKWKDSKWHSQGGGFEYEFDKSERIKYLKKQTEFDR
;
A
#
# COMPACT_ATOMS: atom_id res chain seq x y z
N MET A 1 45.61 -20.94 -35.06
CA MET A 1 44.70 -19.83 -34.67
C MET A 1 43.34 -20.42 -34.38
N LYS A 2 42.94 -20.47 -33.11
CA LYS A 2 41.65 -21.05 -32.67
C LYS A 2 40.70 -19.90 -32.35
N THR A 3 39.63 -19.79 -33.12
CA THR A 3 38.45 -18.96 -32.87
C THR A 3 37.54 -19.70 -31.88
N THR A 4 37.22 -19.07 -30.74
CA THR A 4 36.23 -19.57 -29.79
C THR A 4 35.05 -18.61 -29.79
N LEU A 5 33.97 -19.04 -30.42
CA LEU A 5 32.70 -18.32 -30.52
C LEU A 5 31.92 -18.57 -29.21
N GLN A 6 31.80 -17.55 -28.36
CA GLN A 6 30.93 -17.59 -27.18
C GLN A 6 29.47 -17.44 -27.64
N ALA A 7 28.69 -18.50 -27.51
CA ALA A 7 27.25 -18.48 -27.68
C ALA A 7 26.61 -17.89 -26.42
N PHE A 8 26.10 -16.66 -26.51
CA PHE A 8 25.18 -16.08 -25.53
C PHE A 8 23.80 -16.71 -25.74
N LEU A 9 23.41 -17.60 -24.83
CA LEU A 9 22.07 -18.18 -24.80
C LEU A 9 21.10 -17.14 -24.20
N LEU A 10 20.35 -16.44 -25.05
CA LEU A 10 19.21 -15.62 -24.63
C LEU A 10 18.06 -16.56 -24.24
N PHE A 11 17.82 -16.70 -22.94
CA PHE A 11 16.67 -17.42 -22.40
C PHE A 11 15.47 -16.46 -22.36
N CYS A 12 14.78 -16.31 -23.50
CA CYS A 12 13.49 -15.62 -23.54
C CYS A 12 12.42 -16.51 -22.90
N ILE A 13 12.17 -16.33 -21.60
CA ILE A 13 10.97 -16.88 -20.97
C ILE A 13 9.79 -16.10 -21.52
N ALA A 14 9.09 -16.69 -22.49
CA ALA A 14 7.77 -16.23 -22.90
C ALA A 14 6.81 -16.53 -21.74
N ILE A 15 6.61 -15.55 -20.87
CA ILE A 15 5.53 -15.56 -19.89
C ILE A 15 4.25 -15.29 -20.69
N CYS A 16 3.60 -16.35 -21.18
CA CYS A 16 2.20 -16.28 -21.57
C CYS A 16 1.37 -16.06 -20.30
N SER A 17 1.29 -14.80 -19.84
CA SER A 17 0.29 -14.43 -18.84
C SER A 17 -1.07 -14.53 -19.51
N ALA A 18 -1.82 -15.58 -19.17
CA ALA A 18 -3.27 -15.55 -19.28
C ALA A 18 -3.73 -14.33 -18.47
N ARG A 19 -3.92 -13.21 -19.16
CA ARG A 19 -4.34 -11.91 -18.61
C ARG A 19 -5.80 -12.07 -18.18
N GLY A 20 -6.01 -12.78 -17.07
CA GLY A 20 -7.33 -12.98 -16.50
C GLY A 20 -7.86 -11.66 -15.99
N ASP A 21 -9.16 -11.44 -16.14
CA ASP A 21 -9.95 -10.30 -15.64
C ASP A 21 -9.95 -10.15 -14.10
N ARG A 22 -8.92 -10.64 -13.42
CA ARG A 22 -8.81 -10.58 -11.97
C ARG A 22 -8.29 -9.20 -11.58
N ALA A 23 -9.08 -8.51 -10.78
CA ALA A 23 -8.66 -7.28 -10.09
C ALA A 23 -7.34 -7.51 -9.35
N LEU A 24 -6.43 -6.54 -9.41
CA LEU A 24 -5.12 -6.65 -8.77
C LEU A 24 -5.22 -6.91 -7.27
N LEU A 25 -6.21 -6.34 -6.58
CA LEU A 25 -6.44 -6.56 -5.16
C LEU A 25 -7.93 -6.80 -4.88
N PRO A 26 -8.27 -7.67 -3.91
CA PRO A 26 -9.64 -7.80 -3.42
C PRO A 26 -10.15 -6.48 -2.82
N ASN A 27 -11.47 -6.37 -2.62
CA ASN A 27 -12.10 -5.20 -1.99
C ASN A 27 -11.72 -5.05 -0.51
N GLN A 28 -11.37 -6.15 0.16
CA GLN A 28 -10.88 -6.14 1.53
C GLN A 28 -9.38 -6.48 1.49
N PRO A 29 -8.49 -5.63 2.01
CA PRO A 29 -7.08 -5.93 1.98
C PRO A 29 -6.76 -7.12 2.88
N SER A 30 -5.80 -7.94 2.46
CA SER A 30 -5.13 -8.92 3.32
C SER A 30 -3.64 -8.84 3.07
N CYS A 31 -2.84 -9.20 4.09
CA CYS A 31 -1.38 -9.18 4.00
C CYS A 31 -0.88 -10.09 2.87
N TYR A 32 -1.55 -11.24 2.71
CA TYR A 32 -1.30 -12.18 1.62
C TYR A 32 -1.57 -11.55 0.25
N ALA A 33 -2.76 -10.97 0.05
CA ALA A 33 -3.14 -10.39 -1.23
C ALA A 33 -2.21 -9.23 -1.62
N LEU A 34 -1.86 -8.36 -0.67
CA LEU A 34 -0.89 -7.28 -0.90
C LEU A 34 0.46 -7.82 -1.38
N ALA A 35 1.01 -8.84 -0.72
CA ALA A 35 2.30 -9.41 -1.08
C ALA A 35 2.26 -10.11 -2.45
N VAL A 36 1.22 -10.88 -2.74
CA VAL A 36 1.04 -11.56 -4.03
C VAL A 36 0.93 -10.55 -5.16
N SER A 37 0.04 -9.57 -5.05
CA SER A 37 -0.20 -8.57 -6.09
C SER A 37 1.02 -7.68 -6.32
N ALA A 38 1.72 -7.30 -5.24
CA ALA A 38 2.98 -6.57 -5.38
C ALA A 38 4.04 -7.42 -6.09
N ASN A 39 4.17 -8.71 -5.78
CA ASN A 39 5.11 -9.60 -6.44
C ASN A 39 4.80 -9.80 -7.93
N GLU A 40 3.53 -9.90 -8.31
CA GLU A 40 3.11 -9.92 -9.71
C GLU A 40 3.58 -8.66 -10.45
N LEU A 41 3.39 -7.49 -9.84
CA LEU A 41 3.83 -6.21 -10.41
C LEU A 41 5.36 -6.07 -10.44
N ILE A 42 6.08 -6.49 -9.39
CA ILE A 42 7.55 -6.50 -9.35
C ILE A 42 8.11 -7.37 -10.49
N ALA A 43 7.49 -8.53 -10.75
CA ALA A 43 7.91 -9.43 -11.82
C ALA A 43 7.73 -8.83 -13.23
N LEU A 44 6.81 -7.89 -13.42
CA LEU A 44 6.64 -7.15 -14.68
C LEU A 44 7.71 -6.06 -14.88
N GLY A 45 8.48 -5.72 -13.85
CA GLY A 45 9.37 -4.56 -13.84
C GLY A 45 8.61 -3.24 -13.75
N GLU A 46 9.33 -2.13 -13.62
CA GLU A 46 8.76 -0.82 -13.31
C GLU A 46 7.73 -0.34 -14.35
N GLU A 47 8.09 -0.36 -15.63
CA GLU A 47 7.21 0.11 -16.70
C GLU A 47 5.99 -0.79 -16.88
N GLY A 48 6.16 -2.11 -16.79
CA GLY A 48 5.05 -3.07 -16.84
C GLY A 48 4.10 -2.93 -15.64
N ALA A 49 4.64 -2.69 -14.44
CA ALA A 49 3.83 -2.40 -13.26
C ALA A 49 3.02 -1.11 -13.43
N LYS A 50 3.63 -0.04 -13.96
CA LYS A 50 2.93 1.23 -14.24
C LYS A 50 1.80 1.05 -15.24
N GLU A 51 2.04 0.32 -16.32
CA GLU A 51 1.01 0.03 -17.34
C GLU A 51 -0.14 -0.78 -16.72
N ARG A 52 0.17 -1.84 -15.98
CA ARG A 52 -0.85 -2.69 -15.33
C ARG A 52 -1.70 -1.91 -14.32
N LEU A 53 -1.12 -1.02 -13.51
CA LEU A 53 -1.87 -0.18 -12.58
C LEU A 53 -2.76 0.84 -13.32
N LYS A 54 -2.29 1.41 -14.44
CA LYS A 54 -3.09 2.32 -15.29
C LYS A 54 -4.30 1.63 -15.91
N GLU A 55 -4.14 0.39 -16.34
CA GLU A 55 -5.25 -0.44 -16.85
C GLU A 55 -6.31 -0.66 -15.79
N GLU A 56 -5.91 -1.11 -14.58
CA GLU A 56 -6.81 -1.33 -13.45
C GLU A 56 -7.63 -0.08 -13.11
N TRP A 57 -6.98 1.10 -13.10
CA TRP A 57 -7.65 2.38 -12.89
C TRP A 57 -8.67 2.71 -13.97
N THR A 58 -8.28 2.53 -15.23
CA THR A 58 -9.13 2.82 -16.40
C THR A 58 -10.37 1.93 -16.39
N ASP A 59 -10.22 0.66 -16.02
CA ASP A 59 -11.33 -0.29 -15.96
C ASP A 59 -12.28 0.00 -14.80
N SER A 60 -11.75 0.44 -13.65
CA SER A 60 -12.54 0.82 -12.48
C SER A 60 -13.49 1.99 -12.75
N GLY A 61 -13.10 2.93 -13.62
CA GLY A 61 -13.92 4.09 -13.99
C GLY A 61 -15.07 3.79 -14.96
N LYS A 62 -15.06 2.65 -15.67
CA LYS A 62 -16.05 2.35 -16.73
C LYS A 62 -17.45 2.05 -16.18
N ASN A 63 -17.56 1.63 -14.92
CA ASN A 63 -18.82 1.19 -14.35
C ASN A 63 -19.64 2.31 -13.70
N GLY A 64 -19.09 3.53 -13.57
CA GLY A 64 -19.78 4.68 -12.96
C GLY A 64 -20.12 4.52 -11.47
N ASP A 65 -19.71 3.42 -10.83
CA ASP A 65 -19.88 3.18 -9.40
C ASP A 65 -18.82 3.95 -8.62
N LEU A 66 -19.25 5.01 -7.92
CA LEU A 66 -18.38 5.85 -7.12
C LEU A 66 -17.60 5.04 -6.06
N PHE A 67 -18.23 4.05 -5.41
CA PHE A 67 -17.56 3.26 -4.37
C PHE A 67 -16.47 2.37 -4.97
N ALA A 68 -16.69 1.82 -6.17
CA ALA A 68 -15.68 1.04 -6.88
C ALA A 68 -14.49 1.92 -7.29
N VAL A 69 -14.74 3.17 -7.73
CA VAL A 69 -13.69 4.13 -8.08
C VAL A 69 -12.86 4.53 -6.85
N GLU A 70 -13.50 4.82 -5.72
CA GLU A 70 -12.80 5.14 -4.46
C GLU A 70 -11.94 3.95 -4.00
N SER A 71 -12.49 2.73 -3.97
CA SER A 71 -11.75 1.53 -3.59
C SER A 71 -10.56 1.26 -4.52
N ALA A 72 -10.72 1.44 -5.83
CA ALA A 72 -9.62 1.29 -6.78
C ALA A 72 -8.51 2.32 -6.55
N ARG A 73 -8.86 3.58 -6.29
CA ARG A 73 -7.89 4.64 -5.98
C ARG A 73 -7.02 4.28 -4.78
N GLU A 74 -7.64 3.83 -3.70
CA GLU A 74 -6.93 3.44 -2.47
C GLU A 74 -5.97 2.28 -2.73
N ARG A 75 -6.44 1.22 -3.41
CA ARG A 75 -5.63 0.05 -3.77
C ARG A 75 -4.42 0.41 -4.63
N LEU A 76 -4.60 1.30 -5.61
CA LEU A 76 -3.50 1.83 -6.40
C LEU A 76 -2.49 2.59 -5.54
N GLY A 77 -2.97 3.42 -4.61
CA GLY A 77 -2.12 4.13 -3.67
C GLY A 77 -1.28 3.18 -2.81
N TRP A 78 -1.92 2.13 -2.26
CA TRP A 78 -1.24 1.11 -1.46
C TRP A 78 -0.17 0.37 -2.26
N LEU A 79 -0.50 -0.14 -3.44
CA LEU A 79 0.47 -0.84 -4.30
C LEU A 79 1.61 0.08 -4.73
N SER A 80 1.32 1.33 -5.06
CA SER A 80 2.36 2.33 -5.36
C SER A 80 3.32 2.50 -4.19
N ARG A 81 2.82 2.60 -2.96
CA ARG A 81 3.67 2.70 -1.76
C ARG A 81 4.51 1.45 -1.49
N ILE A 82 4.02 0.27 -1.86
CA ILE A 82 4.75 -1.00 -1.67
C ILE A 82 5.85 -1.15 -2.73
N LEU A 83 5.55 -0.74 -3.98
CA LEU A 83 6.42 -0.88 -5.13
C LEU A 83 7.59 0.11 -5.14
N TYR A 84 7.45 1.29 -4.53
CA TYR A 84 8.50 2.29 -4.48
C TYR A 84 9.07 2.43 -3.07
N LEU A 85 10.35 2.09 -2.93
CA LEU A 85 11.11 2.30 -1.71
C LEU A 85 11.37 3.80 -1.51
N PRO A 86 11.28 4.33 -0.27
CA PRO A 86 11.52 5.74 -0.01
C PRO A 86 12.97 6.13 -0.33
N GLY A 87 13.14 7.28 -0.99
CA GLY A 87 14.44 7.95 -1.11
C GLY A 87 14.85 8.69 0.17
N PRO A 88 15.92 9.50 0.14
CA PRO A 88 16.43 10.23 1.32
C PRO A 88 15.40 11.15 1.99
N ASN A 89 14.46 11.68 1.22
CA ASN A 89 13.42 12.59 1.70
C ASN A 89 12.09 11.87 2.02
N GLY A 90 12.05 10.54 1.92
CA GLY A 90 10.81 9.77 2.02
C GLY A 90 9.91 9.91 0.78
N ILE A 91 8.75 9.27 0.86
CA ILE A 91 7.64 9.42 -0.10
C ILE A 91 6.45 9.88 0.75
N ARG A 92 5.90 11.08 0.46
CA ARG A 92 4.72 11.57 1.20
C ARG A 92 3.55 10.60 1.08
N GLN A 93 2.60 10.69 2.00
CA GLN A 93 1.32 10.00 1.86
C GLN A 93 0.52 10.46 0.62
N PRO A 94 -0.37 9.59 0.08
CA PRO A 94 -1.29 10.00 -0.98
C PRO A 94 -2.25 11.07 -0.46
N LEU A 95 -2.59 12.04 -1.31
CA LEU A 95 -3.49 13.14 -0.96
C LEU A 95 -4.94 12.80 -1.36
N PHE A 96 -5.42 11.64 -0.92
CA PHE A 96 -6.78 11.17 -1.22
C PHE A 96 -7.84 11.69 -0.24
N GLY A 97 -7.42 12.36 0.84
CA GLY A 97 -8.29 12.88 1.89
C GLY A 97 -7.72 12.61 3.29
N GLY A 98 -8.59 12.66 4.30
CA GLY A 98 -8.29 12.19 5.65
C GLY A 98 -8.80 10.76 5.87
N LEU A 99 -8.06 9.97 6.64
CA LEU A 99 -8.50 8.65 7.09
C LEU A 99 -9.06 8.73 8.51
N GLY A 100 -9.85 7.72 8.89
CA GLY A 100 -10.26 7.47 10.27
C GLY A 100 -9.09 6.98 11.16
N LEU A 101 -8.04 7.79 11.26
CA LEU A 101 -6.82 7.54 12.02
C LEU A 101 -6.42 8.80 12.81
N PRO A 102 -5.76 8.64 13.97
CA PRO A 102 -5.20 9.75 14.73
C PRO A 102 -4.19 10.59 13.92
N TRP A 103 -4.64 11.75 13.44
CA TRP A 103 -3.84 12.71 12.66
C TRP A 103 -2.59 13.28 13.37
N ASN A 104 -2.62 13.49 14.70
CA ASN A 104 -1.55 14.21 15.40
C ASN A 104 -0.39 13.34 15.90
N THR A 105 -0.55 12.02 15.92
CA THR A 105 0.44 11.09 16.47
C THR A 105 0.82 10.00 15.47
N MET A 106 0.51 10.24 14.20
CA MET A 106 0.92 9.39 13.09
C MET A 106 1.61 10.25 12.04
N ASP A 107 2.60 11.04 12.46
CA ASP A 107 3.36 11.87 11.54
C ASP A 107 4.25 11.03 10.60
N HIS A 108 4.70 11.65 9.53
CA HIS A 108 5.43 10.97 8.47
C HIS A 108 6.79 10.40 8.92
N GLY A 109 7.41 10.95 9.97
CA GLY A 109 8.69 10.48 10.48
C GLY A 109 8.56 9.12 11.16
N ASP A 110 7.55 8.97 12.01
CA ASP A 110 7.26 7.71 12.70
C ASP A 110 6.48 6.73 11.81
N TRP A 111 5.73 7.23 10.82
CA TRP A 111 4.89 6.44 9.91
C TRP A 111 5.22 6.71 8.44
N PRO A 112 6.43 6.34 7.97
CA PRO A 112 6.91 6.69 6.65
C PRO A 112 6.12 6.04 5.52
N LEU A 113 5.37 4.98 5.79
CA LEU A 113 4.56 4.24 4.80
C LEU A 113 3.07 4.58 4.83
N TYR A 114 2.63 5.56 5.62
CA TYR A 114 1.21 5.91 5.77
C TYR A 114 0.47 6.01 4.42
N PRO A 115 -0.69 5.33 4.23
CA PRO A 115 -1.52 4.68 5.25
C PRO A 115 -1.18 3.20 5.48
N LEU A 116 -0.03 2.72 5.01
CA LEU A 116 0.47 1.38 5.29
C LEU A 116 1.42 1.39 6.48
N VAL A 117 1.64 0.22 7.04
CA VAL A 117 2.78 -0.07 7.93
C VAL A 117 3.38 -1.41 7.53
N GLU A 118 4.68 -1.54 7.74
CA GLU A 118 5.41 -2.79 7.54
C GLU A 118 5.94 -3.28 8.88
N SER A 119 5.79 -4.58 9.13
CA SER A 119 6.36 -5.28 10.28
C SER A 119 6.85 -6.64 9.83
N SER A 120 8.12 -6.98 10.11
CA SER A 120 8.74 -8.25 9.73
C SER A 120 8.57 -8.66 8.25
N GLY A 121 8.65 -7.67 7.36
CA GLY A 121 8.51 -7.78 5.91
C GLY A 121 7.06 -7.89 5.42
N ILE A 122 6.07 -7.74 6.31
CA ILE A 122 4.65 -7.91 6.02
C ILE A 122 3.95 -6.55 6.08
N PHE A 123 3.19 -6.23 5.03
CA PHE A 123 2.47 -4.97 4.91
C PHE A 123 1.03 -5.09 5.42
N PHE A 124 0.63 -4.09 6.20
CA PHE A 124 -0.73 -3.91 6.68
C PHE A 124 -1.28 -2.57 6.19
N VAL A 125 -2.55 -2.54 5.80
CA VAL A 125 -3.29 -1.28 5.61
C VAL A 125 -3.72 -0.78 6.98
N LEU A 126 -3.32 0.42 7.38
CA LEU A 126 -3.76 0.99 8.66
C LEU A 126 -5.21 1.40 8.58
N ALA A 127 -5.66 2.02 7.49
CA ALA A 127 -7.07 2.34 7.26
C ALA A 127 -7.38 2.50 5.77
N ASP A 128 -8.65 2.31 5.44
CA ASP A 128 -9.31 2.58 4.17
C ASP A 128 -10.45 3.60 4.37
N GLY A 129 -11.12 3.95 3.27
CA GLY A 129 -12.29 4.83 3.30
C GLY A 129 -11.93 6.29 3.55
N TYR A 130 -11.12 6.85 2.65
CA TYR A 130 -10.76 8.27 2.71
C TYR A 130 -12.01 9.17 2.68
N VAL A 131 -12.01 10.19 3.55
CA VAL A 131 -13.02 11.25 3.57
C VAL A 131 -12.36 12.55 3.14
N ILE A 132 -12.96 13.25 2.18
CA ILE A 132 -12.39 14.48 1.65
C ILE A 132 -13.45 15.58 1.50
N ALA A 133 -13.06 16.83 1.76
CA ALA A 133 -13.89 18.03 1.55
C ALA A 133 -13.62 18.73 0.19
N GLY A 134 -12.92 18.05 -0.72
CA GLY A 134 -12.40 18.59 -1.99
C GLY A 134 -12.13 17.49 -3.02
N LEU A 135 -11.29 17.76 -4.02
CA LEU A 135 -10.95 16.79 -5.06
C LEU A 135 -9.77 15.92 -4.61
N PRO A 136 -9.90 14.58 -4.57
CA PRO A 136 -8.80 13.70 -4.22
C PRO A 136 -7.74 13.69 -5.31
N GLU A 137 -6.47 13.50 -4.93
CA GLU A 137 -5.38 13.30 -5.88
C GLU A 137 -5.67 12.13 -6.83
N ASP A 138 -5.32 12.30 -8.11
CA ASP A 138 -5.39 11.23 -9.11
C ASP A 138 -4.40 10.11 -8.71
N PRO A 139 -4.83 8.85 -8.58
CA PRO A 139 -3.95 7.75 -8.19
C PRO A 139 -2.80 7.51 -9.18
N ILE A 140 -2.99 7.85 -10.47
CA ILE A 140 -1.92 7.77 -11.48
C ILE A 140 -0.91 8.90 -11.28
N ALA A 141 -1.36 10.10 -10.92
CA ALA A 141 -0.44 11.18 -10.55
C ALA A 141 0.39 10.80 -9.32
N TYR A 142 -0.22 10.15 -8.33
CA TYR A 142 0.50 9.66 -7.15
C TYR A 142 1.49 8.53 -7.50
N LEU A 143 1.12 7.59 -8.38
CA LEU A 143 2.03 6.57 -8.90
C LEU A 143 3.27 7.19 -9.59
N HIS A 144 3.06 8.22 -10.41
CA HIS A 144 4.14 8.98 -11.05
C HIS A 144 5.03 9.65 -10.00
N TYR A 145 4.44 10.31 -9.00
CA TYR A 145 5.16 10.93 -7.90
C TYR A 145 6.05 9.90 -7.14
N CYS A 146 5.53 8.70 -6.85
CA CYS A 146 6.31 7.63 -6.22
C CYS A 146 7.52 7.22 -7.06
N GLY A 147 7.38 7.17 -8.40
CA GLY A 147 8.49 6.88 -9.31
C GLY A 147 9.55 7.97 -9.36
N GLU A 148 9.16 9.24 -9.24
CA GLU A 148 10.11 10.38 -9.23
C GLU A 148 10.86 10.53 -7.91
N ASN A 149 10.26 10.08 -6.80
CA ASN A 149 10.77 10.33 -5.43
C ASN A 149 11.24 9.04 -4.72
N GLY A 150 11.07 7.90 -5.36
CA GLY A 150 11.39 6.59 -4.81
C GLY A 150 12.31 5.78 -5.72
N THR A 151 12.58 4.55 -5.31
CA THR A 151 13.27 3.55 -6.14
C THR A 151 12.36 2.35 -6.30
N PHE A 152 12.11 1.94 -7.54
CA PHE A 152 11.30 0.76 -7.80
C PHE A 152 11.91 -0.49 -7.15
N ARG A 153 11.08 -1.23 -6.43
CA ARG A 153 11.45 -2.47 -5.76
C ARG A 153 11.65 -3.56 -6.79
N THR A 154 12.83 -4.16 -6.79
CA THR A 154 13.17 -5.30 -7.66
C THR A 154 13.17 -6.64 -6.93
N ALA A 155 13.31 -6.64 -5.61
CA ALA A 155 13.27 -7.84 -4.79
C ALA A 155 11.82 -8.22 -4.46
N PRO A 156 11.43 -9.50 -4.61
CA PRO A 156 10.10 -9.95 -4.24
C PRO A 156 9.89 -9.84 -2.72
N LEU A 157 8.65 -9.58 -2.34
CA LEU A 157 8.17 -9.63 -0.97
C LEU A 157 7.97 -11.07 -0.52
N LYS A 158 8.13 -11.29 0.78
CA LYS A 158 7.68 -12.51 1.43
C LYS A 158 6.15 -12.56 1.34
N VAL A 159 5.61 -13.65 0.82
CA VAL A 159 4.17 -13.95 0.90
C VAL A 159 3.94 -14.68 2.22
N PRO A 160 3.30 -14.06 3.23
CA PRO A 160 3.17 -14.68 4.53
C PRO A 160 2.13 -15.80 4.51
N ASN A 161 2.24 -16.75 5.43
CA ASN A 161 1.09 -17.54 5.90
C ASN A 161 0.35 -16.84 7.06
N GLU A 162 -0.83 -17.33 7.47
CA GLU A 162 -1.63 -16.70 8.53
C GLU A 162 -0.87 -16.57 9.86
N ALA A 163 -0.08 -17.59 10.22
CA ALA A 163 0.70 -17.56 11.47
C ALA A 163 1.82 -16.51 11.41
N GLU A 164 2.49 -16.37 10.27
CA GLU A 164 3.51 -15.34 10.06
C GLU A 164 2.90 -13.94 10.06
N ALA A 165 1.72 -13.75 9.46
CA ALA A 165 1.01 -12.48 9.49
C ALA A 165 0.54 -12.12 10.90
N MET A 166 0.09 -13.09 11.70
CA MET A 166 -0.28 -12.86 13.10
C MET A 166 0.92 -12.45 13.94
N VAL A 167 2.07 -13.12 13.80
CA VAL A 167 3.30 -12.77 14.52
C VAL A 167 3.74 -11.34 14.18
N ALA A 168 3.77 -10.98 12.90
CA ALA A 168 4.13 -9.62 12.50
C ALA A 168 3.14 -8.56 13.01
N LEU A 169 1.85 -8.91 13.11
CA LEU A 169 0.85 -8.04 13.73
C LEU A 169 1.12 -7.87 15.23
N GLU A 170 1.39 -8.94 15.96
CA GLU A 170 1.73 -8.88 17.39
C GLU A 170 2.95 -7.98 17.62
N GLU A 171 4.02 -8.14 16.83
CA GLU A 171 5.21 -7.27 16.86
C GLU A 171 4.87 -5.80 16.58
N LEU A 172 4.00 -5.53 15.59
CA LEU A 172 3.52 -4.17 15.32
C LEU A 172 2.78 -3.60 16.54
N LEU A 173 1.90 -4.37 17.17
CA LEU A 173 1.12 -3.91 18.32
C LEU A 173 1.97 -3.70 19.58
N GLU A 174 3.11 -4.40 19.69
CA GLU A 174 4.11 -4.23 20.74
C GLU A 174 5.10 -3.10 20.46
N SER A 175 5.17 -2.60 19.22
CA SER A 175 6.10 -1.53 18.81
C SER A 175 5.90 -0.23 19.60
N LYS A 176 6.98 0.53 19.72
CA LYS A 176 6.96 1.84 20.38
C LYS A 176 6.06 2.82 19.62
N GLU A 177 6.14 2.79 18.29
CA GLU A 177 5.42 3.64 17.35
C GLU A 177 3.91 3.45 17.56
N TRP A 178 3.42 2.20 17.52
CA TRP A 178 2.01 1.88 17.77
C TRP A 178 1.53 2.32 19.16
N ASN A 179 2.33 2.06 20.19
CA ASN A 179 1.96 2.40 21.56
C ASN A 179 2.05 3.91 21.87
N SER A 180 2.67 4.70 20.98
CA SER A 180 2.73 6.15 21.09
C SER A 180 1.49 6.86 20.50
N ILE A 181 0.66 6.14 19.72
CA ILE A 181 -0.55 6.69 19.11
C ILE A 181 -1.53 7.14 20.20
N LYS A 182 -1.97 8.40 20.12
CA LYS A 182 -3.07 8.93 20.94
C LYS A 182 -4.38 8.73 20.22
N TRP A 183 -5.12 7.71 20.63
CA TRP A 183 -6.43 7.35 20.08
C TRP A 183 -7.55 8.33 20.46
N LYS A 184 -7.32 9.17 21.49
CA LYS A 184 -8.18 10.28 21.86
C LYS A 184 -7.32 11.50 22.15
N ASP A 185 -7.66 12.64 21.55
CA ASP A 185 -7.03 13.91 21.87
C ASP A 185 -8.02 15.07 21.70
N SER A 186 -7.84 16.08 22.54
CA SER A 186 -8.64 17.31 22.58
C SER A 186 -7.78 18.57 22.54
N LYS A 187 -6.45 18.44 22.47
CA LYS A 187 -5.50 19.55 22.58
C LYS A 187 -4.95 19.99 21.22
N TRP A 188 -5.83 20.46 20.34
CA TRP A 188 -5.39 21.20 19.16
C TRP A 188 -5.52 22.72 19.41
N HIS A 189 -4.37 23.40 19.42
CA HIS A 189 -4.10 24.80 19.79
C HIS A 189 -4.47 25.22 21.22
N SER A 190 -3.46 25.59 22.02
CA SER A 190 -3.61 26.35 23.28
C SER A 190 -4.19 27.76 23.11
N GLN A 191 -4.64 28.13 21.90
CA GLN A 191 -5.15 29.45 21.53
C GLN A 191 -6.43 29.41 20.66
N GLY A 192 -7.34 28.46 20.91
CA GLY A 192 -8.77 28.68 20.65
C GLY A 192 -9.34 28.23 19.29
N GLY A 193 -9.21 26.96 18.95
CA GLY A 193 -9.96 26.37 17.83
C GLY A 193 -9.39 25.01 17.39
N GLY A 194 -9.73 23.95 18.12
CA GLY A 194 -9.32 22.58 17.82
C GLY A 194 -10.51 21.66 17.66
N PHE A 195 -10.35 20.61 16.84
CA PHE A 195 -11.30 19.49 16.78
C PHE A 195 -10.86 18.40 17.76
N GLU A 196 -11.79 17.94 18.60
CA GLU A 196 -11.60 16.73 19.41
C GLU A 196 -11.83 15.51 18.53
N TYR A 197 -11.06 14.45 18.78
CA TYR A 197 -11.30 13.16 18.15
C TYR A 197 -11.16 12.03 19.16
N GLU A 198 -11.90 10.96 18.92
CA GLU A 198 -11.81 9.70 19.62
C GLU A 198 -11.98 8.58 18.58
N PHE A 199 -10.93 7.80 18.40
CA PHE A 199 -10.91 6.62 17.54
C PHE A 199 -10.81 5.38 18.42
N ASP A 200 -11.52 4.32 18.04
CA ASP A 200 -11.49 3.06 18.78
C ASP A 200 -10.25 2.23 18.40
N LYS A 201 -9.27 2.15 19.31
CA LYS A 201 -8.07 1.32 19.15
C LYS A 201 -8.44 -0.15 18.90
N SER A 202 -9.47 -0.67 19.56
CA SER A 202 -9.85 -2.08 19.48
C SER A 202 -10.45 -2.43 18.12
N GLU A 203 -11.29 -1.55 17.55
CA GLU A 203 -11.79 -1.73 16.17
C GLU A 203 -10.66 -1.64 15.15
N ARG A 204 -9.66 -0.78 15.37
CA ARG A 204 -8.48 -0.74 14.50
C ARG A 204 -7.64 -2.03 14.59
N ILE A 205 -7.43 -2.57 15.78
CA ILE A 205 -6.75 -3.87 15.97
C ILE A 205 -7.53 -4.98 15.27
N LYS A 206 -8.86 -5.00 15.42
CA LYS A 206 -9.74 -5.98 14.76
C LYS A 206 -9.66 -5.87 13.24
N TYR A 207 -9.62 -4.66 12.68
CA TYR A 207 -9.40 -4.42 11.26
C TYR A 207 -8.06 -4.99 10.79
N LEU A 208 -6.96 -4.74 11.50
CA LEU A 208 -5.64 -5.29 11.17
C LEU A 208 -5.61 -6.81 11.29
N LYS A 209 -6.24 -7.37 12.33
CA LYS A 209 -6.33 -8.82 12.55
C LYS A 209 -7.05 -9.52 11.39
N LYS A 210 -8.12 -8.94 10.86
CA LYS A 210 -8.81 -9.48 9.69
C LYS A 210 -7.89 -9.62 8.46
N GLN A 211 -6.89 -8.74 8.32
CA GLN A 211 -5.93 -8.82 7.21
C GLN A 211 -4.95 -10.00 7.33
N THR A 212 -4.88 -10.65 8.50
CA THR A 212 -4.08 -11.87 8.72
C THR A 212 -4.81 -13.14 8.32
N GLU A 213 -6.13 -13.07 8.12
CA GLU A 213 -6.99 -14.18 7.73
C GLU A 213 -6.98 -14.32 6.21
N PHE A 214 -6.82 -15.55 5.71
CA PHE A 214 -6.72 -15.78 4.27
C PHE A 214 -8.02 -16.41 3.75
N ASP A 215 -8.76 -15.67 2.94
CA ASP A 215 -9.90 -16.22 2.19
C ASP A 215 -9.35 -17.31 1.22
N ARG A 216 -9.52 -18.58 1.58
CA ARG A 216 -9.19 -19.74 0.74
C ARG A 216 -10.32 -20.07 -0.24
#